data_AF-I2C3Q2-F1
#
_entry.id   AF-I2C3Q2-F1
#
_cell.length_a   1.000
_cell.length_b   1.000
_cell.length_c   1.000
_cell.angle_alpha   90.00
_cell.angle_beta   90.00
_cell.angle_gamma   90.00
#
_symmetry.space_group_name_H-M   'P 1'
#
loop_
_entity.id
_entity.type
_entity.pdbx_description
1 polymer ?
#
loop_
_entity_poly.entity_id
_entity_poly.type
_entity_poly.pdbx_seq_one_letter_code
_entity_poly.pdbx_strand_id
1 'polypeptide(L)'
;MEYSKDFFILGTPISTDIGECHFIRLKDYPQFVNDLSQMVKSKSEIIAEFQENNKFGQLDSLINDFNASTLLDIVNVMDQLRASYQRVFAKVFNNPDAFQAVDEKNFHDIRKLILDMHCLKEKKVSKNSELEKFNKKSRALKQSENNYDFSDIVSCVVQFTGYSSAEVLELTLPQLHSHFFRGAAFLNSSAAIVLSTVSPEAAKNIGSWSQHIDLFEEEKNYITKKEARNLEKLFSN
;
A
#
# COMPACT_ATOMS: atom_id res chain seq x y z
N MET A 1 -8.72 2.91 -17.12
CA MET A 1 -10.02 2.62 -16.47
C MET A 1 -10.32 3.70 -15.42
N GLU A 2 -11.56 4.18 -15.31
CA GLU A 2 -11.93 5.22 -14.33
C GLU A 2 -12.85 4.61 -13.25
N TYR A 3 -12.37 4.57 -12.01
CA TYR A 3 -13.11 4.07 -10.84
C TYR A 3 -12.91 5.04 -9.68
N SER A 4 -13.95 5.25 -8.86
CA SER A 4 -13.83 6.04 -7.63
C SER A 4 -13.53 5.12 -6.45
N LYS A 5 -12.43 5.43 -5.75
CA LYS A 5 -11.99 4.74 -4.54
C LYS A 5 -13.01 4.86 -3.39
N ASP A 6 -13.87 5.87 -3.44
CA ASP A 6 -14.90 6.11 -2.41
C ASP A 6 -15.89 4.95 -2.31
N PHE A 7 -16.11 4.22 -3.42
CA PHE A 7 -17.01 3.07 -3.45
C PHE A 7 -16.38 1.77 -2.98
N PHE A 8 -15.08 1.72 -2.70
CA PHE A 8 -14.42 0.48 -2.24
C PHE A 8 -14.94 0.01 -0.87
N ILE A 9 -15.49 0.94 -0.08
CA ILE A 9 -16.20 0.62 1.17
C ILE A 9 -17.38 -0.33 0.96
N LEU A 10 -17.98 -0.36 -0.24
CA LEU A 10 -19.10 -1.26 -0.53
C LEU A 10 -18.63 -2.72 -0.70
N GLY A 11 -17.33 -2.95 -0.94
CA GLY A 11 -16.77 -4.28 -1.15
C GLY A 11 -17.31 -4.97 -2.42
N THR A 12 -17.98 -4.23 -3.30
CA THR A 12 -18.55 -4.75 -4.53
C THR A 12 -17.46 -4.99 -5.58
N PRO A 13 -17.54 -6.07 -6.37
CA PRO A 13 -16.59 -6.32 -7.44
C PRO A 13 -16.56 -5.19 -8.48
N ILE A 14 -15.43 -5.00 -9.13
CA ILE A 14 -15.23 -3.97 -10.16
C ILE A 14 -15.06 -4.66 -11.50
N SER A 15 -15.89 -4.28 -12.47
CA SER A 15 -15.86 -4.84 -13.82
C SER A 15 -14.59 -4.40 -14.57
N THR A 16 -13.88 -5.36 -15.12
CA THR A 16 -12.72 -5.16 -16.00
C THR A 16 -12.92 -5.87 -17.33
N ASP A 17 -12.01 -5.66 -18.27
CA ASP A 17 -11.94 -6.32 -19.57
C ASP A 17 -11.68 -7.83 -19.47
N ILE A 18 -11.14 -8.32 -18.35
CA ILE A 18 -10.87 -9.75 -18.10
C ILE A 18 -11.84 -10.40 -17.10
N GLY A 19 -12.80 -9.65 -16.56
CA GLY A 19 -13.83 -10.16 -15.64
C GLY A 19 -14.11 -9.24 -14.45
N GLU A 20 -14.80 -9.76 -13.43
CA GLU A 20 -15.07 -9.00 -12.21
C GLU A 20 -13.93 -9.17 -11.20
N CYS A 21 -13.28 -8.05 -10.86
CA CYS A 21 -12.22 -8.00 -9.86
C CYS A 21 -12.81 -7.85 -8.46
N HIS A 22 -12.59 -8.86 -7.62
CA HIS A 22 -13.09 -8.96 -6.24
C HIS A 22 -11.99 -8.55 -5.24
N PHE A 23 -12.42 -8.07 -4.08
CA PHE A 23 -11.52 -7.82 -2.95
C PHE A 23 -11.11 -9.13 -2.25
N ILE A 24 -9.87 -9.19 -1.78
CA ILE A 24 -9.45 -10.21 -0.81
C ILE A 24 -10.03 -9.82 0.56
N ARG A 25 -10.65 -10.79 1.24
CA ARG A 25 -11.18 -10.61 2.60
C ARG A 25 -10.08 -10.76 3.64
N LEU A 26 -10.22 -10.14 4.79
CA LEU A 26 -9.20 -10.15 5.86
C LEU A 26 -8.80 -11.55 6.31
N LYS A 27 -9.73 -12.51 6.35
CA LYS A 27 -9.41 -13.93 6.64
C LYS A 27 -8.41 -14.56 5.68
N ASP A 28 -8.40 -14.11 4.42
CA ASP A 28 -7.58 -14.70 3.36
C ASP A 28 -6.23 -13.96 3.22
N TYR A 29 -6.14 -12.71 3.69
CA TYR A 29 -4.94 -11.87 3.57
C TYR A 29 -3.62 -12.53 4.03
N PRO A 30 -3.57 -13.29 5.15
CA PRO A 30 -2.33 -13.94 5.57
C PRO A 30 -1.71 -14.87 4.51
N GLN A 31 -2.54 -15.45 3.64
CA GLN A 31 -2.10 -16.33 2.57
C GLN A 31 -1.51 -15.55 1.38
N PHE A 32 -1.96 -14.31 1.17
CA PHE A 32 -1.61 -13.48 0.01
C PHE A 32 -0.64 -12.34 0.33
N VAL A 33 -0.28 -12.11 1.61
CA VAL A 33 0.58 -10.97 2.01
C VAL A 33 1.91 -10.95 1.26
N ASN A 34 2.54 -12.12 1.08
CA ASN A 34 3.81 -12.23 0.37
C ASN A 34 3.61 -11.98 -1.13
N ASP A 35 2.55 -12.51 -1.73
CA ASP A 35 2.28 -12.36 -3.16
C ASP A 35 1.94 -10.90 -3.51
N LEU A 36 1.09 -10.26 -2.70
CA LEU A 36 0.78 -8.84 -2.80
C LEU A 36 2.04 -7.98 -2.64
N SER A 37 2.95 -8.34 -1.73
CA SER A 37 4.21 -7.62 -1.54
C SER A 37 5.11 -7.67 -2.79
N GLN A 38 5.11 -8.79 -3.52
CA GLN A 38 5.83 -8.89 -4.79
C GLN A 38 5.14 -8.06 -5.88
N MET A 39 3.81 -8.07 -5.91
CA MET A 39 3.03 -7.34 -6.92
C MET A 39 3.17 -5.82 -6.78
N VAL A 40 3.35 -5.31 -5.56
CA VAL A 40 3.59 -3.88 -5.25
C VAL A 40 4.88 -3.36 -5.87
N LYS A 41 5.89 -4.21 -6.04
CA LYS A 41 7.21 -3.77 -6.51
C LYS A 41 7.09 -3.14 -7.89
N SER A 42 7.61 -1.93 -8.02
CA SER A 42 7.75 -1.29 -9.33
C SER A 42 8.95 -1.87 -10.07
N LYS A 43 8.98 -1.70 -11.40
CA LYS A 43 10.16 -2.05 -12.22
C LYS A 43 11.46 -1.46 -11.63
N SER A 44 11.41 -0.21 -11.19
CA SER A 44 12.56 0.49 -10.60
C SER A 44 13.03 -0.15 -9.30
N GLU A 45 12.10 -0.62 -8.46
CA GLU A 45 12.42 -1.31 -7.20
C GLU A 45 13.06 -2.66 -7.45
N ILE A 46 12.51 -3.44 -8.40
CA ILE A 46 13.09 -4.73 -8.80
C ILE A 46 14.54 -4.50 -9.27
N ILE A 47 14.76 -3.58 -10.21
CA ILE A 47 16.11 -3.30 -10.72
C ILE A 47 17.06 -2.87 -9.61
N ALA A 48 16.61 -2.04 -8.66
CA ALA A 48 17.42 -1.62 -7.52
C ALA A 48 17.83 -2.78 -6.60
N GLU A 49 16.93 -3.74 -6.34
CA GLU A 49 17.25 -4.96 -5.56
C GLU A 49 18.33 -5.81 -6.26
N PHE A 50 18.26 -5.95 -7.58
CA PHE A 50 19.30 -6.66 -8.35
C PHE A 50 20.63 -5.91 -8.33
N GLN A 51 20.61 -4.57 -8.46
CA GLN A 51 21.82 -3.74 -8.38
C GLN A 51 22.51 -3.84 -7.00
N GLU A 52 21.75 -3.86 -5.90
CA GLU A 52 22.32 -4.00 -4.55
C GLU A 52 22.99 -5.36 -4.32
N ASN A 53 22.45 -6.42 -4.94
CA ASN A 53 23.00 -7.77 -4.85
C ASN A 53 24.15 -8.02 -5.84
N ASN A 54 24.33 -7.15 -6.84
CA ASN A 54 25.34 -7.28 -7.90
C ASN A 54 26.72 -6.75 -7.49
N LYS A 55 27.31 -7.29 -6.43
CA LYS A 55 28.60 -6.81 -5.88
C LYS A 55 29.80 -7.00 -6.83
N PHE A 56 29.68 -7.88 -7.82
CA PHE A 56 30.78 -8.29 -8.71
C PHE A 56 30.45 -8.12 -10.20
N GLY A 57 29.39 -7.39 -10.57
CA GLY A 57 29.00 -7.15 -11.98
C GLY A 57 28.40 -8.36 -12.72
N GLN A 58 28.19 -9.48 -12.04
CA GLN A 58 27.68 -10.73 -12.63
C GLN A 58 26.25 -10.61 -13.17
N LEU A 59 25.48 -9.62 -12.68
CA LEU A 59 24.09 -9.39 -13.06
C LEU A 59 23.93 -8.22 -14.06
N ASP A 60 25.02 -7.64 -14.56
CA ASP A 60 24.97 -6.44 -15.42
C ASP A 60 24.15 -6.66 -16.69
N SER A 61 24.31 -7.83 -17.34
CA SER A 61 23.52 -8.19 -18.53
C SER A 61 22.04 -8.23 -18.21
N LEU A 62 21.66 -8.94 -17.14
CA LEU A 62 20.26 -9.09 -16.72
C LEU A 62 19.64 -7.75 -16.33
N ILE A 63 20.40 -6.88 -15.65
CA ILE A 63 19.96 -5.53 -15.29
C ILE A 63 19.74 -4.68 -16.55
N ASN A 64 20.60 -4.79 -17.56
CA ASN A 64 20.42 -4.08 -18.82
C ASN A 64 19.19 -4.58 -19.58
N ASP A 65 18.96 -5.89 -19.60
CA ASP A 65 17.78 -6.50 -20.20
C ASP A 65 16.51 -5.99 -19.51
N PHE A 66 16.47 -6.02 -18.17
CA PHE A 66 15.34 -5.49 -17.40
C PHE A 66 15.12 -3.99 -17.64
N ASN A 67 16.18 -3.19 -17.83
CA ASN A 67 16.02 -1.78 -18.18
C ASN A 67 15.31 -1.59 -19.52
N ALA A 68 15.54 -2.47 -20.50
CA ALA A 68 14.90 -2.42 -21.82
C ALA A 68 13.48 -3.00 -21.86
N SER A 69 13.17 -3.97 -20.98
CA SER A 69 11.87 -4.68 -20.95
C SER A 69 10.74 -3.93 -20.24
N THR A 70 9.48 -4.30 -20.48
CA THR A 70 8.34 -3.82 -19.68
C THR A 70 8.27 -4.52 -18.32
N LEU A 71 7.44 -4.02 -17.39
CA LEU A 71 7.22 -4.72 -16.11
C LEU A 71 6.54 -6.09 -16.35
N LEU A 72 5.64 -6.19 -17.32
CA LEU A 72 4.97 -7.44 -17.67
C LEU A 72 5.98 -8.49 -18.18
N ASP A 73 6.93 -8.08 -19.03
CA ASP A 73 8.00 -8.96 -19.50
C ASP A 73 8.85 -9.49 -18.34
N ILE A 74 9.23 -8.61 -17.41
CA ILE A 74 10.00 -8.99 -16.21
C ILE A 74 9.21 -10.00 -15.37
N VAL A 75 7.91 -9.76 -15.18
CA VAL A 75 7.02 -10.69 -14.47
C VAL A 75 6.95 -12.04 -15.18
N ASN A 76 6.89 -12.07 -16.51
CA ASN A 76 6.81 -13.31 -17.29
C ASN A 76 8.12 -14.12 -17.29
N VAL A 77 9.27 -13.45 -17.17
CA VAL A 77 10.60 -14.09 -17.11
C VAL A 77 10.92 -14.60 -15.70
N MET A 78 10.47 -13.90 -14.67
CA MET A 78 10.75 -14.28 -13.28
C MET A 78 9.66 -15.20 -12.71
N ASP A 79 9.92 -16.50 -12.66
CA ASP A 79 8.96 -17.52 -12.19
C ASP A 79 8.31 -17.18 -10.84
N GLN A 80 9.09 -16.65 -9.89
CA GLN A 80 8.56 -16.25 -8.58
C GLN A 80 7.56 -15.09 -8.66
N LEU A 81 7.85 -14.07 -9.48
CA LEU A 81 6.94 -12.96 -9.69
C LEU A 81 5.69 -13.46 -10.42
N ARG A 82 5.88 -14.21 -11.51
CA ARG A 82 4.78 -14.80 -12.27
C ARG A 82 3.83 -15.60 -11.40
N ALA A 83 4.36 -16.48 -10.55
CA ALA A 83 3.56 -17.29 -9.64
C ALA A 83 2.78 -16.44 -8.63
N SER A 84 3.38 -15.35 -8.14
CA SER A 84 2.72 -14.40 -7.23
C SER A 84 1.55 -13.69 -7.92
N TYR A 85 1.77 -13.20 -9.15
CA TYR A 85 0.72 -12.59 -9.96
C TYR A 85 -0.41 -13.59 -10.27
N GLN A 86 -0.08 -14.81 -10.68
CA GLN A 86 -1.07 -15.86 -10.96
C GLN A 86 -1.93 -16.18 -9.73
N ARG A 87 -1.34 -16.33 -8.54
CA ARG A 87 -2.10 -16.59 -7.31
C ARG A 87 -3.03 -15.45 -6.93
N VAL A 88 -2.55 -14.20 -7.01
CA VAL A 88 -3.39 -13.03 -6.71
C VAL A 88 -4.52 -12.91 -7.72
N PHE A 89 -4.21 -12.98 -9.03
CA PHE A 89 -5.21 -12.90 -10.10
C PHE A 89 -6.25 -14.01 -10.00
N ALA A 90 -5.82 -15.24 -9.71
CA ALA A 90 -6.72 -16.36 -9.49
C ALA A 90 -7.72 -16.10 -8.35
N LYS A 91 -7.24 -15.47 -7.27
CA LYS A 91 -8.08 -15.12 -6.12
C LYS A 91 -9.02 -13.96 -6.41
N VAL A 92 -8.55 -12.87 -7.00
CA VAL A 92 -9.37 -11.66 -7.19
C VAL A 92 -10.38 -11.83 -8.34
N PHE A 93 -10.10 -12.65 -9.35
CA PHE A 93 -11.03 -12.91 -10.44
C PHE A 93 -11.84 -14.21 -10.26
N ASN A 94 -11.58 -14.97 -9.19
CA ASN A 94 -12.12 -16.32 -8.98
C ASN A 94 -11.90 -17.24 -10.20
N ASN A 95 -10.79 -17.05 -10.91
CA ASN A 95 -10.46 -17.77 -12.14
C ASN A 95 -8.96 -18.08 -12.20
N PRO A 96 -8.54 -19.37 -12.10
CA PRO A 96 -7.13 -19.78 -12.13
C PRO A 96 -6.34 -19.27 -13.33
N ASP A 97 -7.01 -19.07 -14.47
CA ASP A 97 -6.39 -18.68 -15.73
C ASP A 97 -6.51 -17.18 -16.03
N ALA A 98 -7.01 -16.38 -15.08
CA ALA A 98 -7.21 -14.94 -15.28
C ALA A 98 -5.95 -14.19 -15.73
N PHE A 99 -4.77 -14.61 -15.26
CA PHE A 99 -3.51 -14.00 -15.67
C PHE A 99 -3.15 -14.25 -17.14
N GLN A 100 -3.71 -15.28 -17.78
CA GLN A 100 -3.45 -15.57 -19.20
C GLN A 100 -4.14 -14.57 -20.13
N ALA A 101 -5.21 -13.91 -19.67
CA ALA A 101 -5.94 -12.89 -20.42
C ALA A 101 -5.30 -11.49 -20.33
N VAL A 102 -4.18 -11.37 -19.62
CA VAL A 102 -3.47 -10.11 -19.39
C VAL A 102 -2.52 -9.83 -20.55
N ASP A 103 -2.58 -8.61 -21.07
CA ASP A 103 -1.71 -8.09 -22.12
C ASP A 103 -1.06 -6.75 -21.71
N GLU A 104 -0.20 -6.19 -22.57
CA GLU A 104 0.47 -4.91 -22.28
C GLU A 104 -0.50 -3.73 -22.13
N LYS A 105 -1.69 -3.80 -22.74
CA LYS A 105 -2.67 -2.72 -22.73
C LYS A 105 -3.44 -2.69 -21.42
N ASN A 106 -3.76 -3.85 -20.86
CA ASN A 106 -4.57 -3.95 -19.65
C ASN A 106 -3.78 -4.17 -18.36
N PHE A 107 -2.55 -4.69 -18.45
CA PHE A 107 -1.74 -5.07 -17.28
C PHE A 107 -1.60 -3.95 -16.26
N HIS A 108 -1.23 -2.75 -16.70
CA HIS A 108 -1.01 -1.62 -15.80
C HIS A 108 -2.30 -1.16 -15.10
N ASP A 109 -3.41 -1.12 -15.82
CA ASP A 109 -4.71 -0.69 -15.30
C ASP A 109 -5.24 -1.71 -14.29
N ILE A 110 -5.22 -3.00 -14.62
CA ILE A 110 -5.69 -4.07 -13.73
C ILE A 110 -4.79 -4.17 -12.49
N ARG A 111 -3.47 -4.13 -12.67
CA ARG A 111 -2.53 -4.17 -11.54
C ARG A 111 -2.78 -2.99 -10.61
N LYS A 112 -2.92 -1.78 -11.15
CA LYS A 112 -3.20 -0.57 -10.36
C LYS A 112 -4.52 -0.71 -9.60
N LEU A 113 -5.56 -1.22 -10.26
CA LEU A 113 -6.86 -1.48 -9.63
C LEU A 113 -6.71 -2.43 -8.43
N ILE A 114 -6.04 -3.58 -8.61
CA ILE A 114 -5.83 -4.54 -7.52
C ILE A 114 -5.05 -3.89 -6.37
N LEU A 115 -3.97 -3.15 -6.66
CA LEU A 115 -3.21 -2.45 -5.62
C LEU A 115 -4.07 -1.43 -4.87
N ASP A 116 -4.84 -0.62 -5.59
CA ASP A 116 -5.74 0.37 -5.01
C ASP A 116 -6.83 -0.28 -4.14
N MET A 117 -7.45 -1.37 -4.61
CA MET A 117 -8.47 -2.13 -3.88
C MET A 117 -7.95 -2.66 -2.54
N HIS A 118 -6.65 -2.95 -2.47
CA HIS A 118 -6.00 -3.50 -1.28
C HIS A 118 -5.20 -2.43 -0.51
N CYS A 119 -5.42 -1.14 -0.80
CA CYS A 119 -4.73 0.00 -0.17
C CYS A 119 -3.19 -0.08 -0.24
N LEU A 120 -2.66 -0.73 -1.27
CA LEU A 120 -1.22 -0.91 -1.46
C LEU A 120 -0.67 0.17 -2.38
N LYS A 121 0.49 0.72 -2.00
CA LYS A 121 1.16 1.79 -2.75
C LYS A 121 2.54 1.34 -3.18
N GLU A 122 2.87 1.63 -4.43
CA GLU A 122 4.22 1.42 -4.93
C GLU A 122 5.21 2.30 -4.19
N LYS A 123 6.36 1.74 -3.83
CA LYS A 123 7.44 2.53 -3.25
C LYS A 123 8.06 3.39 -4.33
N LYS A 124 8.17 4.69 -4.04
CA LYS A 124 9.01 5.59 -4.83
C LYS A 124 10.48 5.26 -4.54
N VAL A 125 11.23 4.94 -5.58
CA VAL A 125 12.68 4.65 -5.52
C VAL A 125 13.43 5.79 -6.19
N SER A 126 14.43 6.33 -5.49
CA SER A 126 15.31 7.36 -6.02
C SER A 126 16.42 6.76 -6.87
N LYS A 127 16.69 7.35 -8.03
CA LYS A 127 17.83 6.98 -8.89
C LYS A 127 19.20 7.29 -8.25
N ASN A 128 19.23 8.11 -7.19
CA ASN A 128 20.47 8.42 -6.47
C ASN A 128 20.60 7.46 -5.27
N SER A 129 21.68 6.67 -5.24
CA SER A 129 21.96 5.67 -4.21
C SER A 129 22.04 6.26 -2.79
N GLU A 130 22.62 7.45 -2.63
CA GLU A 130 22.74 8.07 -1.30
C GLU A 130 21.39 8.55 -0.76
N LEU A 131 20.58 9.16 -1.62
CA LEU A 131 19.21 9.56 -1.28
C LEU A 131 18.33 8.35 -0.99
N GLU A 132 18.51 7.25 -1.73
CA GLU A 132 17.75 6.02 -1.48
C GLU A 132 18.12 5.37 -0.14
N LYS A 133 19.40 5.36 0.24
CA LYS A 133 19.83 4.92 1.58
C LYS A 133 19.20 5.77 2.69
N PHE A 134 19.15 7.09 2.50
CA PHE A 134 18.50 7.99 3.44
C PHE A 134 16.99 7.73 3.54
N ASN A 135 16.31 7.59 2.39
CA ASN A 135 14.89 7.27 2.34
C ASN A 135 14.58 5.92 3.01
N LYS A 136 15.40 4.89 2.79
CA LYS A 136 15.27 3.58 3.47
C LYS A 136 15.40 3.71 4.99
N LYS A 137 16.39 4.48 5.48
CA LYS A 137 16.58 4.72 6.92
C LYS A 137 15.43 5.51 7.53
N SER A 138 14.95 6.54 6.83
CA SER A 138 13.78 7.34 7.24
C SER A 138 12.51 6.48 7.35
N ARG A 139 12.25 5.62 6.36
CA ARG A 139 11.13 4.66 6.38
C ARG A 139 11.23 3.68 7.56
N ALA A 140 12.40 3.10 7.80
CA ALA A 140 12.61 2.16 8.89
C ALA A 140 12.39 2.79 10.28
N LEU A 141 12.84 4.04 10.48
CA LEU A 141 12.66 4.75 11.74
C LEU A 141 11.17 5.04 12.02
N LYS A 142 10.40 5.43 10.99
CA LYS A 142 8.96 5.70 11.15
C LYS A 142 8.13 4.44 11.35
N GLN A 143 8.54 3.31 10.75
CA GLN A 143 7.91 2.02 11.02
C GLN A 143 8.09 1.60 12.49
N SER A 144 9.19 1.98 13.15
CA SER A 144 9.39 1.74 14.58
C SER A 144 8.63 2.71 15.51
N GLU A 145 8.10 3.82 15.01
CA GLU A 145 7.33 4.79 15.81
C GLU A 145 5.81 4.47 15.85
N ASN A 146 5.29 3.76 14.85
CA ASN A 146 3.88 3.36 14.79
C ASN A 146 3.63 2.11 15.63
N ASN A 147 3.25 2.31 16.90
CA ASN A 147 3.06 1.26 17.92
C ASN A 147 1.68 0.58 17.94
N TYR A 148 0.87 0.67 16.89
CA TYR A 148 -0.47 0.08 16.90
C TYR A 148 -0.49 -1.25 16.16
N ASP A 149 -0.89 -2.30 16.87
CA ASP A 149 -1.00 -3.64 16.31
C ASP A 149 -2.31 -3.81 15.55
N PHE A 150 -2.33 -4.71 14.58
CA PHE A 150 -3.57 -5.07 13.85
C PHE A 150 -4.70 -5.49 14.80
N SER A 151 -4.37 -6.08 15.96
CA SER A 151 -5.31 -6.39 17.03
C SER A 151 -6.01 -5.15 17.61
N ASP A 152 -5.35 -4.00 17.68
CA ASP A 152 -5.93 -2.76 18.18
C ASP A 152 -6.96 -2.21 17.20
N ILE A 153 -6.65 -2.29 15.90
CA ILE A 153 -7.58 -1.91 14.83
C ILE A 153 -8.83 -2.79 14.87
N VAL A 154 -8.65 -4.11 14.93
CA VAL A 154 -9.76 -5.07 14.99
C VAL A 154 -10.62 -4.86 16.23
N SER A 155 -9.99 -4.71 17.40
CA SER A 155 -10.72 -4.50 18.66
C SER A 155 -11.50 -3.19 18.67
N CYS A 156 -10.92 -2.13 18.10
CA CYS A 156 -11.60 -0.85 17.92
C CYS A 156 -12.84 -1.01 17.02
N VAL A 157 -12.70 -1.69 15.88
CA VAL A 157 -13.83 -1.95 14.97
C VAL A 157 -14.93 -2.75 15.68
N VAL A 158 -14.59 -3.86 16.35
CA VAL A 158 -15.53 -4.66 17.14
C VAL A 158 -16.30 -3.80 18.15
N GLN A 159 -15.59 -2.95 18.90
CA GLN A 159 -16.18 -2.10 19.93
C GLN A 159 -17.17 -1.07 19.36
N PHE A 160 -16.88 -0.47 18.21
CA PHE A 160 -17.68 0.64 17.67
C PHE A 160 -18.75 0.21 16.65
N THR A 161 -18.61 -0.94 15.99
CA THR A 161 -19.61 -1.42 15.02
C THR A 161 -20.57 -2.45 15.61
N GLY A 162 -20.19 -3.09 16.73
CA GLY A 162 -20.93 -4.22 17.29
C GLY A 162 -20.73 -5.54 16.53
N TYR A 163 -19.80 -5.57 15.56
CA TYR A 163 -19.40 -6.81 14.90
C TYR A 163 -18.65 -7.72 15.85
N SER A 164 -18.87 -9.03 15.73
CA SER A 164 -17.99 -10.03 16.28
C SER A 164 -16.65 -10.05 15.56
N SER A 165 -15.60 -10.57 16.22
CA SER A 165 -14.30 -10.74 15.57
C SER A 165 -14.37 -11.62 14.31
N ALA A 166 -15.30 -12.58 14.26
CA ALA A 166 -15.52 -13.43 13.09
C ALA A 166 -16.12 -12.63 11.92
N GLU A 167 -17.05 -11.71 12.17
CA GLU A 167 -17.61 -10.84 11.13
C GLU A 167 -16.58 -9.83 10.62
N VAL A 168 -15.68 -9.34 11.49
CA VAL A 168 -14.57 -8.48 11.06
C VAL A 168 -13.68 -9.20 10.04
N LEU A 169 -13.44 -10.50 10.19
CA LEU A 169 -12.62 -11.27 9.24
C LEU A 169 -13.23 -11.38 7.84
N GLU A 170 -14.55 -11.17 7.70
CA GLU A 170 -15.24 -11.16 6.40
C GLU A 170 -15.16 -9.81 5.67
N LEU A 171 -14.71 -8.75 6.37
CA LEU A 171 -14.55 -7.43 5.77
C LEU A 171 -13.38 -7.39 4.78
N THR A 172 -13.44 -6.41 3.87
CA THR A 172 -12.30 -6.00 3.04
C THR A 172 -11.42 -4.99 3.80
N LEU A 173 -10.18 -4.78 3.35
CA LEU A 173 -9.30 -3.79 3.98
C LEU A 173 -9.87 -2.35 3.91
N PRO A 174 -10.44 -1.87 2.79
CA PRO A 174 -11.12 -0.57 2.75
C PRO A 174 -12.29 -0.47 3.74
N GLN A 175 -13.05 -1.54 3.94
CA GLN A 175 -14.15 -1.58 4.92
C GLN A 175 -13.62 -1.47 6.35
N LEU A 176 -12.62 -2.28 6.71
CA LEU A 176 -11.98 -2.22 8.02
C LEU A 176 -11.43 -0.83 8.30
N HIS A 177 -10.70 -0.27 7.34
CA HIS A 177 -10.17 1.09 7.43
C HIS A 177 -11.28 2.11 7.67
N SER A 178 -12.37 2.06 6.90
CA SER A 178 -13.48 2.99 7.07
C SER A 178 -14.14 2.88 8.43
N HIS A 179 -14.40 1.66 8.91
CA HIS A 179 -14.97 1.44 10.23
C HIS A 179 -14.07 1.94 11.34
N PHE A 180 -12.76 1.67 11.25
CA PHE A 180 -11.78 2.15 12.21
C PHE A 180 -11.75 3.69 12.28
N PHE A 181 -11.65 4.37 11.13
CA PHE A 181 -11.62 5.83 11.07
C PHE A 181 -12.92 6.49 11.52
N ARG A 182 -14.07 5.85 11.27
CA ARG A 182 -15.36 6.32 11.82
C ARG A 182 -15.39 6.23 13.35
N GLY A 183 -14.94 5.12 13.92
CA GLY A 183 -14.82 4.96 15.38
C GLY A 183 -13.86 5.99 15.99
N ALA A 184 -12.71 6.21 15.36
CA ALA A 184 -11.77 7.23 15.80
C ALA A 184 -12.37 8.66 15.70
N ALA A 185 -13.06 8.99 14.61
CA ALA A 185 -13.74 10.29 14.46
C ALA A 185 -14.79 10.53 15.56
N PHE A 186 -15.54 9.50 15.94
CA PHE A 186 -16.51 9.57 17.04
C PHE A 186 -15.83 9.86 18.39
N LEU A 187 -14.73 9.16 18.70
CA LEU A 187 -13.94 9.41 19.91
C LEU A 187 -13.36 10.82 19.93
N ASN A 188 -12.80 11.28 18.82
CA ASN A 188 -12.22 12.63 18.71
C ASN A 188 -13.31 13.71 18.90
N SER A 189 -14.50 13.50 18.33
CA SER A 189 -15.63 14.41 18.54
C SER A 189 -16.06 14.47 20.00
N SER A 190 -16.14 13.32 20.67
CA SER A 190 -16.49 13.23 22.09
C SER A 190 -15.46 13.90 22.99
N ALA A 191 -14.16 13.66 22.75
CA ALA A 191 -13.07 14.32 23.46
C ALA A 191 -13.09 15.84 23.26
N ALA A 192 -13.31 16.30 22.02
CA ALA A 192 -13.42 17.72 21.70
C ALA A 192 -14.59 18.39 22.45
N ILE A 193 -15.76 17.74 22.50
CA ILE A 193 -16.91 18.26 23.26
C ILE A 193 -16.55 18.36 24.74
N VAL A 194 -16.09 17.27 25.37
CA VAL A 194 -15.77 17.26 26.80
C VAL A 194 -14.74 18.34 27.13
N LEU A 195 -13.66 18.43 26.36
CA LEU A 195 -12.58 19.36 26.64
C LEU A 195 -12.93 20.80 26.30
N SER A 196 -13.81 21.04 25.33
CA SER A 196 -14.37 22.37 25.12
C SER A 196 -15.15 22.88 26.33
N THR A 197 -15.72 21.99 27.14
CA THR A 197 -16.45 22.37 28.36
C THR A 197 -15.55 22.59 29.57
N VAL A 198 -14.42 21.88 29.68
CA VAL A 198 -13.54 21.95 30.88
C VAL A 198 -12.26 22.76 30.67
N SER A 199 -11.74 22.84 29.44
CA SER A 199 -10.54 23.61 29.08
C SER A 199 -10.51 23.94 27.58
N PRO A 200 -11.10 25.07 27.18
CA PRO A 200 -11.13 25.51 25.78
C PRO A 200 -9.74 25.66 25.14
N GLU A 201 -8.71 25.95 25.93
CA GLU A 201 -7.32 26.06 25.46
C GLU A 201 -6.66 24.70 25.21
N ALA A 202 -6.92 23.70 26.06
CA ALA A 202 -6.44 22.34 25.81
C ALA A 202 -7.12 21.71 24.59
N ALA A 203 -8.41 22.02 24.36
CA ALA A 203 -9.17 21.53 23.21
C ALA A 203 -8.56 21.93 21.85
N LYS A 204 -7.84 23.07 21.78
CA LYS A 204 -7.19 23.54 20.54
C LYS A 204 -5.97 22.71 20.12
N ASN A 205 -5.36 22.00 21.06
CA ASN A 205 -4.09 21.28 20.85
C ASN A 205 -4.26 19.77 20.68
N ILE A 206 -5.49 19.26 20.64
CA ILE A 206 -5.75 17.82 20.51
C ILE A 206 -5.80 17.44 19.04
N GLY A 207 -4.74 16.77 18.60
CA GLY A 207 -4.73 16.03 17.35
C GLY A 207 -5.57 14.76 17.45
N SER A 208 -6.08 14.30 16.32
CA SER A 208 -6.77 13.02 16.27
C SER A 208 -5.77 11.88 16.46
N TRP A 209 -6.05 11.00 17.41
CA TRP A 209 -5.16 9.90 17.77
C TRP A 209 -4.95 8.91 16.62
N SER A 210 -5.82 8.87 15.61
CA SER A 210 -5.74 7.97 14.45
C SER A 210 -5.09 8.60 13.21
N GLN A 211 -4.60 9.84 13.29
CA GLN A 211 -4.09 10.60 12.12
C GLN A 211 -2.93 9.92 11.39
N HIS A 212 -2.20 9.02 12.05
CA HIS A 212 -1.05 8.32 11.49
C HIS A 212 -1.40 6.97 10.83
N ILE A 213 -2.68 6.57 10.81
CA ILE A 213 -3.16 5.27 10.29
C ILE A 213 -3.81 5.42 8.89
N ASP A 214 -3.77 6.61 8.28
CA ASP A 214 -4.48 6.87 7.03
C ASP A 214 -3.87 6.07 5.86
N LEU A 215 -4.50 4.95 5.51
CA LEU A 215 -4.07 4.06 4.44
C LEU A 215 -4.22 4.72 3.06
N PHE A 216 -5.01 5.78 2.95
CA PHE A 216 -5.22 6.53 1.70
C PHE A 216 -4.27 7.72 1.55
N GLU A 217 -3.64 8.21 2.61
CA GLU A 217 -2.71 9.34 2.55
C GLU A 217 -1.45 9.07 1.70
N GLU A 218 -1.13 9.94 0.73
CA GLU A 218 0.06 9.77 -0.10
C GLU A 218 1.36 9.82 0.72
N GLU A 219 2.39 9.08 0.29
CA GLU A 219 3.70 9.08 0.95
C GLU A 219 4.35 10.47 0.87
N LYS A 220 4.13 11.30 1.90
CA LYS A 220 4.65 12.68 2.02
C LYS A 220 6.17 12.76 2.22
N ASN A 221 6.82 11.63 2.52
CA ASN A 221 8.19 11.57 3.04
C ASN A 221 9.25 11.23 1.98
N TYR A 222 8.90 11.26 0.69
CA TYR A 222 9.86 11.05 -0.37
C TYR A 222 10.56 12.37 -0.72
N ILE A 223 11.83 12.51 -0.33
CA ILE A 223 12.63 13.67 -0.71
C ILE A 223 12.92 13.61 -2.21
N THR A 224 12.35 14.55 -2.94
CA THR A 224 12.61 14.72 -4.37
C THR A 224 13.98 15.33 -4.60
N LYS A 225 14.57 15.15 -5.80
CA LYS A 225 15.83 15.81 -6.18
C LYS A 225 15.80 17.33 -6.02
N LYS A 226 14.62 17.95 -6.13
CA LYS A 226 14.41 19.39 -5.96
C LYS A 226 14.53 19.81 -4.50
N GLU A 227 13.96 19.02 -3.59
CA GLU A 227 14.05 19.25 -2.15
C GLU A 227 15.46 18.96 -1.61
N ALA A 228 16.12 17.92 -2.12
CA ALA A 228 17.52 17.64 -1.80
C ALA A 228 18.44 18.82 -2.15
N ARG A 229 18.28 19.42 -3.35
CA ARG A 229 19.04 20.61 -3.76
C ARG A 229 18.74 21.85 -2.89
N ASN A 230 17.52 21.97 -2.37
CA ASN A 230 17.17 23.06 -1.47
C ASN A 230 17.78 22.87 -0.08
N LEU A 231 17.83 21.62 0.40
CA LEU A 231 18.51 21.28 1.65
C LEU A 231 20.02 21.52 1.53
N GLU A 232 20.66 21.10 0.43
CA GLU A 232 22.08 21.38 0.18
C GLU A 232 22.39 22.88 0.24
N LYS A 233 21.54 23.73 -0.34
CA LYS A 233 21.69 25.20 -0.27
C LYS A 233 21.50 25.78 1.14
N LEU A 234 20.67 25.15 1.97
CA LEU A 234 20.45 25.56 3.37
C LEU A 234 21.65 25.23 4.27
N PHE A 235 22.37 24.14 3.97
CA PHE A 235 23.56 23.71 4.73
C PHE A 235 24.88 24.19 4.11
N SER A 236 24.85 24.90 2.98
CA SER A 236 26.01 25.49 2.31
C SER A 236 26.25 26.97 2.66
N ASN A 237 25.56 27.48 3.69
CA ASN A 237 25.76 28.82 4.27
C ASN A 237 26.41 28.73 5.66
#